data_AF-A0A2S8BF22-F1
#
_entry.id   AF-A0A2S8BF22-F1
#
_cell.length_a   1.000
_cell.length_b   1.000
_cell.length_c   1.000
_cell.angle_alpha   90.00
_cell.angle_beta   90.00
_cell.angle_gamma   90.00
#
_symmetry.space_group_name_H-M   'P 1'
#
loop_
_entity.id
_entity.type
_entity.pdbx_description
1 polymer ?
#
loop_
_entity_poly.entity_id
_entity_poly.type
_entity_poly.pdbx_seq_one_letter_code
_entity_poly.pdbx_strand_id
1 'polypeptide(L)' 'MTPAVRSAARPLPVTSREREIAALIAGGLSNREIAERLTVSVRTVEGHIYRACIKLDVADRDELAKIVWHDLAT' A
#
# COMPACT_ATOMS: atom_id res chain seq x y z
N MET A 1 -33.24 -15.74 -3.46
CA MET A 1 -32.62 -14.64 -2.68
C MET A 1 -31.20 -14.47 -3.17
N THR A 2 -30.94 -13.38 -3.88
CA THR A 2 -29.65 -13.05 -4.50
C THR A 2 -28.62 -12.74 -3.40
N PRO A 3 -27.42 -13.33 -3.36
CA PRO A 3 -26.37 -12.89 -2.46
C PRO A 3 -25.78 -11.58 -3.02
N ALA A 4 -26.51 -10.49 -2.84
CA ALA A 4 -26.05 -9.15 -3.12
C ALA A 4 -25.39 -8.62 -1.84
N VAL A 5 -24.10 -8.95 -1.68
CA VAL A 5 -23.06 -8.07 -1.15
C VAL A 5 -21.78 -8.86 -1.37
N ARG A 6 -21.13 -8.61 -2.51
CA ARG A 6 -19.67 -8.53 -2.48
C ARG A 6 -19.41 -7.47 -1.42
N SER A 7 -18.90 -7.89 -0.26
CA SER A 7 -18.39 -6.99 0.76
C SER A 7 -17.56 -5.96 0.01
N ALA A 8 -18.07 -4.74 -0.13
CA ALA A 8 -17.30 -3.67 -0.73
C ALA A 8 -16.18 -3.45 0.29
N ALA A 9 -15.03 -4.09 0.03
CA ALA A 9 -13.85 -3.98 0.85
C ALA A 9 -13.69 -2.50 1.14
N ARG A 10 -13.92 -2.13 2.41
CA ARG A 10 -13.91 -0.74 2.81
C ARG A 10 -12.53 -0.25 2.42
N PRO A 11 -12.40 0.75 1.52
CA PRO A 11 -11.08 1.14 1.03
C PRO A 11 -10.20 1.45 2.24
N LEU A 12 -9.02 0.81 2.30
CA LEU A 12 -8.07 1.06 3.37
C LEU A 12 -7.90 2.58 3.57
N PRO A 13 -7.76 3.08 4.81
CA PRO A 13 -7.71 4.51 5.14
C PRO A 13 -6.38 5.17 4.74
N VAL A 14 -5.85 4.83 3.57
CA VAL A 14 -4.64 5.34 2.96
C VAL A 14 -4.98 6.22 1.76
N THR A 15 -4.13 7.21 1.52
CA THR A 15 -4.21 8.05 0.32
C THR A 15 -3.88 7.23 -0.94
N SER A 16 -4.27 7.75 -2.10
CA SER A 16 -3.93 7.10 -3.38
C SER A 16 -2.43 6.87 -3.56
N ARG A 17 -1.60 7.82 -3.09
CA ARG A 17 -0.14 7.70 -3.19
C ARG A 17 0.42 6.64 -2.26
N GLU A 18 -0.08 6.56 -1.02
CA GLU A 18 0.31 5.51 -0.07
C GLU A 18 -0.09 4.12 -0.58
N ARG A 19 -1.28 3.99 -1.19
CA ARG A 19 -1.73 2.75 -1.84
C ARG A 19 -0.84 2.34 -3.01
N GLU A 20 -0.52 3.29 -3.89
CA GLU A 20 0.36 3.04 -5.03
C GLU A 20 1.75 2.57 -4.59
N ILE A 21 2.33 3.23 -3.58
CA ILE A 21 3.62 2.82 -3.02
C ILE A 21 3.53 1.41 -2.41
N ALA A 22 2.49 1.12 -1.63
CA ALA A 22 2.30 -0.19 -1.03
C ALA A 22 2.11 -1.31 -2.08
N ALA A 23 1.42 -1.02 -3.20
CA ALA A 23 1.31 -1.95 -4.32
C ALA A 23 2.65 -2.21 -5.02
N LEU A 24 3.49 -1.17 -5.19
CA LEU A 24 4.84 -1.33 -5.75
C LEU A 24 5.75 -2.14 -4.82
N ILE A 25 5.63 -1.97 -3.50
CA ILE A 25 6.34 -2.78 -2.51
C ILE A 25 5.89 -4.25 -2.60
N ALA A 26 4.59 -4.50 -2.70
CA ALA A 26 4.05 -5.85 -2.91
C ALA A 26 4.53 -6.48 -4.24
N GLY A 27 4.81 -5.66 -5.25
CA GLY A 27 5.46 -6.06 -6.49
C GLY A 27 6.97 -6.33 -6.37
N GLY A 28 7.56 -6.20 -5.18
CA GLY A 28 8.97 -6.49 -4.92
C GLY A 28 9.94 -5.33 -5.16
N LEU A 29 9.46 -4.11 -5.45
CA LEU A 29 10.33 -2.98 -5.72
C LEU A 29 10.99 -2.45 -4.43
N SER A 30 12.25 -2.08 -4.52
CA SER A 30 12.97 -1.32 -3.48
C SER A 30 12.51 0.13 -3.40
N ASN A 31 12.77 0.82 -2.28
CA ASN A 31 12.44 2.24 -2.12
C ASN A 31 13.09 3.11 -3.21
N ARG A 32 14.28 2.73 -3.68
CA ARG A 32 14.98 3.42 -4.77
C ARG A 32 14.26 3.26 -6.11
N GLU A 33 13.87 2.04 -6.47
CA GLU A 33 13.11 1.79 -7.70
C GLU A 33 11.74 2.47 -7.68
N ILE A 34 11.08 2.52 -6.52
CA ILE A 34 9.83 3.25 -6.33
C ILE A 34 10.06 4.76 -6.51
N ALA A 35 11.12 5.30 -5.91
CA ALA A 35 11.47 6.72 -6.03
C ALA A 35 11.75 7.11 -7.49
N GLU A 36 12.51 6.27 -8.22
CA GLU A 36 12.78 6.44 -9.64
C GLU A 36 11.48 6.38 -10.47
N ARG A 37 10.61 5.40 -10.22
CA ARG A 37 9.36 5.22 -10.95
C ARG A 37 8.36 6.36 -10.72
N LEU A 38 8.32 6.89 -9.51
CA LEU A 38 7.41 7.98 -9.12
C LEU A 38 8.03 9.38 -9.29
N THR A 39 9.28 9.45 -9.74
CA THR A 39 10.05 10.71 -9.91
C THR A 39 10.08 11.55 -8.62
N VAL A 40 10.35 10.90 -7.49
CA VAL A 40 10.49 11.53 -6.17
C VAL A 40 11.78 11.10 -5.48
N SER A 41 12.10 11.70 -4.33
CA SER A 41 13.24 11.24 -3.52
C SER A 41 12.92 9.95 -2.76
N VAL A 42 13.93 9.14 -2.45
CA VAL A 42 13.80 7.98 -1.55
C VAL A 42 13.21 8.39 -0.19
N ARG A 43 13.63 9.54 0.34
CA ARG A 43 13.09 10.10 1.59
C ARG A 43 11.59 10.41 1.51
N THR A 44 11.10 10.83 0.34
CA THR A 44 9.67 11.03 0.10
C THR A 44 8.91 9.70 0.17
N VAL A 45 9.46 8.65 -0.46
CA VAL A 45 8.89 7.29 -0.41
C VAL A 45 8.84 6.78 1.04
N GLU A 46 9.94 6.88 1.79
CA GLU A 46 10.00 6.49 3.20
C GLU A 46 8.97 7.22 4.06
N GLY A 47 8.78 8.52 3.83
CA GLY A 47 7.75 9.30 4.51
C GLY A 47 6.33 8.83 4.23
N HIS A 48 6.05 8.40 3.00
CA HIS A 48 4.76 7.80 2.65
C HIS A 48 4.59 6.42 3.28
N ILE A 49 5.62 5.56 3.26
CA ILE A 49 5.60 4.25 3.92
C ILE A 49 5.30 4.42 5.41
N TYR A 50 6.01 5.31 6.09
CA TYR A 50 5.79 5.59 7.51
C TYR A 50 4.36 6.02 7.83
N ARG A 51 3.79 6.93 7.03
CA ARG A 51 2.40 7.37 7.20
C ARG A 51 1.40 6.25 6.92
N ALA A 52 1.66 5.40 5.92
CA ALA A 52 0.83 4.25 5.62
C ALA A 52 0.88 3.22 6.76
N CYS A 53 2.07 2.93 7.29
CA CYS A 53 2.28 2.05 8.44
C CYS A 53 1.48 2.49 9.67
N ILE A 54 1.55 3.79 10.02
CA ILE A 54 0.75 4.34 11.13
C ILE A 54 -0.76 4.20 10.89
N LYS A 55 -1.22 4.49 9.67
CA LYS A 55 -2.66 4.44 9.34
C LYS A 55 -3.22 3.02 9.35
N LEU A 56 -2.39 2.03 9.04
CA LEU A 56 -2.76 0.62 8.95
C LEU A 56 -2.36 -0.19 10.17
N ASP A 57 -1.72 0.44 11.16
CA ASP A 57 -1.20 -0.21 12.37
C ASP A 57 -0.28 -1.40 12.07
N VAL A 58 0.66 -1.19 11.12
CA VAL A 58 1.68 -2.19 10.75
C VAL A 58 3.08 -1.72 11.09
N ALA A 59 3.95 -2.68 11.41
CA ALA A 59 5.29 -2.41 11.92
C ALA A 59 6.25 -1.92 10.83
N ASP A 60 6.13 -2.45 9.61
CA ASP A 60 7.10 -2.21 8.56
C ASP A 60 6.52 -2.31 7.13
N ARG A 61 7.39 -2.09 6.15
CA ARG A 61 7.06 -2.13 4.74
C ARG A 61 6.67 -3.52 4.23
N ASP A 62 7.18 -4.59 4.84
CA ASP A 62 6.91 -5.97 4.42
C ASP A 62 5.51 -6.38 4.88
N GLU A 63 5.12 -5.95 6.08
CA GLU A 63 3.75 -6.10 6.56
C GLU A 63 2.76 -5.25 5.76
N LEU A 64 3.14 -4.01 5.41
CA LEU A 64 2.39 -3.16 4.50
C LEU A 64 2.15 -3.83 3.13
N ALA A 65 3.14 -4.55 2.60
CA ALA A 65 3.04 -5.29 1.34
C ALA A 65 1.99 -6.42 1.39
N LYS A 66 1.94 -7.14 2.53
CA LYS A 66 1.01 -8.25 2.74
C LYS A 66 -0.45 -7.78 2.79
N ILE A 67 -0.71 -6.63 3.42
CA ILE A 67 -2.07 -6.07 3.49
C ILE A 67 -2.61 -5.78 2.08
N VAL A 68 -1.81 -5.14 1.22
CA VAL A 68 -2.25 -4.82 -0.14
C VAL A 68 -2.44 -6.07 -1.00
N TRP A 69 -1.63 -7.11 -0.79
CA TRP A 69 -1.86 -8.39 -1.46
C TRP A 69 -3.23 -8.99 -1.12
N HIS A 70 -3.65 -8.93 0.15
CA HIS A 70 -4.97 -9.39 0.56
C HIS A 70 -6.12 -8.56 -0.05
N ASP A 71 -5.94 -7.25 -0.21
CA ASP A 71 -6.92 -6.35 -0.85
C ASP A 71 -7.04 -6.60 -2.36
N LEU A 72 -5.94 -6.93 -3.05
CA LEU A 72 -5.93 -7.22 -4.49
C LEU A 72 -6.35 -8.65 -4.85
N ALA A 73 -6.24 -9.60 -3.91
CA ALA A 73 -6.55 -11.02 -4.11
C ALA A 73 -8.03 -11.40 -3.84
N THR A 74 -8.91 -10.42 -3.58
CA THR A 74 -10.34 -10.62 -3.28
C THR A 74 -11.23 -10.00 -4.37
#